data_AF-T1FYE3-F1
#
_entry.id   AF-T1FYE3-F1
#
_cell.length_a   1.000
_cell.length_b   1.000
_cell.length_c   1.000
_cell.angle_alpha   90.00
_cell.angle_beta   90.00
_cell.angle_gamma   90.00
#
_symmetry.space_group_name_H-M   'P 1'
#
loop_
_entity.id
_entity.type
_entity.pdbx_description
1 polymer ?
#
loop_
_entity_poly.entity_id
_entity_poly.type
_entity_poly.pdbx_seq_one_letter_code
_entity_poly.pdbx_strand_id
1 'polypeptide(L)'
;MSPNPKKLRLRDWLIQQANKNEGASYYDDRDRNLIKIPWVHGSKKHWDSNVHCRIFKLWAEYSGRFIVIIIINKKDPKIWKSNFRCALNSLSDVKEVKELSRIQNGVEGYKVYKIIKGRKSSNHNNNNNNA
;
A
#
# COMPACT_ATOMS: atom_id res chain seq x y z
N MET A 1 8.94 30.80 5.83
CA MET A 1 8.86 29.47 5.18
C MET A 1 8.26 28.49 6.18
N SER A 2 7.00 28.11 6.01
CA SER A 2 6.38 27.10 6.89
C SER A 2 7.12 25.77 6.71
N PRO A 3 7.42 25.01 7.78
CA PRO A 3 8.06 23.71 7.65
C PRO A 3 7.16 22.82 6.81
N ASN A 4 7.70 22.37 5.67
CA ASN A 4 7.01 21.45 4.78
C ASN A 4 6.61 20.21 5.62
N PRO A 5 5.31 19.86 5.73
CA PRO A 5 4.90 18.76 6.61
C PRO A 5 5.63 17.49 6.15
N LYS A 6 6.34 16.84 7.08
CA LYS A 6 7.07 15.60 6.80
C LYS A 6 6.10 14.60 6.16
N LYS A 7 6.38 14.16 4.93
CA LYS A 7 5.57 13.13 4.24
C LYS A 7 5.47 11.89 5.13
N LEU A 8 4.26 11.35 5.24
CA LEU A 8 3.98 10.11 5.95
C LEU A 8 4.72 8.95 5.29
N ARG A 9 5.23 8.03 6.11
CA ARG A 9 5.72 6.73 5.63
C ARG A 9 4.53 5.86 5.20
N LEU A 10 4.77 4.85 4.36
CA LEU A 10 3.70 4.02 3.77
C LEU A 10 2.73 3.46 4.83
N ARG A 11 3.23 3.01 5.98
CA ARG A 11 2.39 2.53 7.08
C ARG A 11 1.36 3.57 7.52
N ASP A 12 1.81 4.74 7.92
CA ASP A 12 0.94 5.79 8.48
C ASP A 12 0.02 6.35 7.40
N TRP A 13 0.54 6.45 6.17
CA TRP A 13 -0.25 6.84 5.01
C TRP A 13 -1.37 5.83 4.72
N LEU A 14 -1.09 4.52 4.78
CA LEU A 14 -2.08 3.46 4.55
C LEU A 14 -3.18 3.47 5.61
N ILE A 15 -2.83 3.71 6.88
CA ILE A 15 -3.81 3.90 7.96
C ILE A 15 -4.70 5.11 7.66
N GLN A 16 -4.11 6.22 7.19
CA GLN A 16 -4.89 7.40 6.80
C GLN A 16 -5.85 7.08 5.63
N GLN A 17 -5.43 6.31 4.62
CA GLN A 17 -6.32 5.92 3.53
C GLN A 17 -7.45 5.00 4.02
N ALA A 18 -7.16 4.07 4.94
CA ALA A 18 -8.17 3.20 5.54
C ALA A 18 -9.23 3.99 6.33
N ASN A 19 -8.81 5.03 7.08
CA ASN A 19 -9.73 5.93 7.79
C ASN A 19 -10.65 6.70 6.83
N LYS A 20 -10.17 7.00 5.62
CA LYS A 20 -10.94 7.70 4.57
C LYS A 20 -11.76 6.75 3.68
N ASN A 21 -11.56 5.43 3.83
CA ASN A 21 -12.09 4.42 2.93
C ASN A 21 -11.65 4.63 1.46
N GLU A 22 -10.42 5.10 1.24
CA GLU A 22 -9.90 5.45 -0.08
C GLU A 22 -8.96 4.37 -0.62
N GLY A 23 -9.51 3.39 -1.36
CA GLY A 23 -8.74 2.29 -1.94
C GLY A 23 -8.20 1.27 -0.92
N ALA A 24 -8.34 1.55 0.37
CA ALA A 24 -8.14 0.63 1.48
C ALA A 24 -9.22 0.91 2.53
N SER A 25 -9.61 -0.10 3.29
CA SER A 25 -10.60 0.00 4.36
C SER A 25 -10.15 -0.83 5.57
N TYR A 26 -10.80 -0.67 6.72
CA TYR A 26 -10.65 -1.66 7.79
C TYR A 26 -11.35 -2.97 7.40
N TYR A 27 -10.84 -4.09 7.91
CA TYR A 27 -11.45 -5.41 7.74
C TYR A 27 -12.60 -5.62 8.74
N ASP A 28 -12.41 -5.18 9.99
CA ASP A 28 -13.44 -5.06 11.02
C ASP A 28 -13.34 -3.65 11.61
N ASP A 29 -14.45 -2.92 11.65
CA ASP A 29 -14.49 -1.54 12.17
C ASP A 29 -14.16 -1.45 13.67
N ARG A 30 -14.36 -2.55 14.40
CA ARG A 30 -14.04 -2.67 15.84
C ARG A 30 -12.54 -2.93 16.05
N ASP A 31 -11.87 -3.58 15.09
CA ASP A 31 -10.43 -3.81 15.15
C ASP A 31 -9.68 -3.09 14.02
N ARG A 32 -9.42 -1.81 14.27
CA ARG A 32 -8.66 -0.91 13.38
C ARG A 32 -7.16 -1.21 13.29
N ASN A 33 -6.76 -2.47 13.49
CA ASN A 33 -5.42 -2.97 13.21
C ASN A 33 -5.36 -3.80 11.92
N LEU A 34 -6.51 -4.22 11.37
CA LEU A 34 -6.59 -5.01 10.14
C LEU A 34 -7.06 -4.14 8.97
N ILE A 35 -6.22 -3.98 7.96
CA ILE A 35 -6.50 -3.21 6.75
C ILE A 35 -6.77 -4.17 5.60
N LYS A 36 -7.92 -4.01 4.96
CA LYS A 36 -8.33 -4.70 3.73
C LYS A 36 -7.96 -3.87 2.51
N ILE A 37 -7.33 -4.51 1.53
CA ILE A 37 -6.92 -3.89 0.26
C ILE A 37 -7.44 -4.73 -0.91
N PRO A 38 -8.16 -4.15 -1.90
CA PRO A 38 -8.51 -4.83 -3.14
C PRO A 38 -7.26 -5.37 -3.85
N TRP A 39 -7.30 -6.64 -4.25
CA TRP A 39 -6.16 -7.35 -4.82
C TRP A 39 -6.53 -8.27 -5.99
N VAL A 40 -7.37 -7.77 -6.89
CA VAL A 40 -7.84 -8.52 -8.05
C VAL A 40 -6.74 -8.64 -9.12
N HIS A 41 -6.71 -9.77 -9.83
CA HIS A 41 -5.82 -9.98 -10.97
C HIS A 41 -6.37 -9.27 -12.21
N GLY A 42 -5.49 -8.58 -12.97
CA GLY A 42 -5.90 -7.77 -14.13
C GLY A 42 -6.53 -8.54 -15.28
N SER A 43 -6.44 -9.87 -15.29
CA SER A 43 -7.06 -10.73 -16.30
C SER A 43 -8.50 -11.13 -15.98
N LYS A 44 -9.09 -10.66 -14.86
CA LYS A 44 -10.49 -10.96 -14.51
C LYS A 44 -11.45 -10.12 -15.36
N LYS A 45 -12.54 -10.74 -15.84
CA LYS A 45 -13.52 -10.14 -16.77
C LYS A 45 -14.08 -8.77 -16.33
N HIS A 46 -14.24 -8.54 -15.04
CA HIS A 46 -14.81 -7.31 -14.47
C HIS A 46 -13.77 -6.48 -13.73
N TRP A 47 -12.49 -6.61 -14.11
CA TRP A 47 -11.43 -5.84 -13.48
C TRP A 47 -11.50 -4.37 -13.91
N ASP A 48 -11.68 -3.47 -12.94
CA ASP A 48 -11.56 -2.03 -13.13
C ASP A 48 -10.31 -1.47 -12.43
N SER A 49 -9.46 -0.78 -13.19
CA SER A 49 -8.27 -0.10 -12.68
C SER A 49 -8.60 1.03 -11.69
N ASN A 50 -9.71 1.74 -11.85
CA ASN A 50 -10.11 2.83 -10.97
C ASN A 50 -10.48 2.33 -9.58
N VAL A 51 -11.04 1.12 -9.49
CA VAL A 51 -11.43 0.48 -8.24
C VAL A 51 -10.29 -0.36 -7.68
N HIS A 52 -9.79 -1.33 -8.46
CA HIS A 52 -8.84 -2.33 -7.97
C HIS A 52 -7.38 -1.84 -7.92
N CYS A 53 -7.07 -0.69 -8.53
CA CYS A 53 -5.73 -0.09 -8.44
C CYS A 53 -5.72 1.27 -7.74
N ARG A 54 -6.85 1.66 -7.12
CA ARG A 54 -7.00 2.97 -6.48
C ARG A 54 -5.87 3.29 -5.50
N ILE A 55 -5.62 2.39 -4.54
CA ILE A 55 -4.58 2.59 -3.51
C ILE A 55 -3.18 2.65 -4.11
N PHE A 56 -2.90 1.86 -5.15
CA PHE A 56 -1.60 1.83 -5.81
C PHE A 56 -1.32 3.15 -6.53
N LYS A 57 -2.34 3.68 -7.20
CA LYS A 57 -2.29 4.99 -7.87
C LYS A 57 -2.09 6.12 -6.85
N LEU A 58 -2.91 6.15 -5.79
CA LEU A 58 -2.83 7.16 -4.72
C LEU A 58 -1.45 7.17 -4.05
N TRP A 59 -0.84 6.00 -3.84
CA TRP A 59 0.52 5.92 -3.28
C TRP A 59 1.58 6.44 -4.26
N ALA A 60 1.44 6.12 -5.56
CA ALA A 60 2.33 6.63 -6.60
C ALA A 60 2.29 8.16 -6.64
N GLU A 61 1.09 8.76 -6.58
CA GLU A 61 0.87 10.21 -6.51
C GLU A 61 1.48 10.81 -5.23
N TYR A 62 1.20 10.23 -4.07
CA TYR A 62 1.62 10.75 -2.77
C TYR A 62 3.14 10.69 -2.54
N SER A 63 3.76 9.54 -2.85
CA SER A 63 5.17 9.27 -2.53
C SER A 63 6.16 10.17 -3.27
N GLY A 64 5.71 10.98 -4.24
CA GLY A 64 6.55 11.90 -5.00
C GLY A 64 7.40 11.23 -6.07
N ARG A 65 7.33 9.90 -6.20
CA ARG A 65 7.84 9.18 -7.39
C ARG A 65 7.02 9.48 -8.64
N PHE A 66 5.90 10.20 -8.49
CA PHE A 66 5.00 10.62 -9.56
C PHE A 66 5.68 11.50 -10.62
N ILE A 67 6.65 12.35 -10.27
CA ILE A 67 7.38 13.18 -11.26
C ILE A 67 8.19 12.30 -12.23
N VAL A 68 8.87 11.27 -11.73
CA VAL A 68 9.58 10.29 -12.56
C VAL A 68 8.57 9.48 -13.41
N ILE A 69 7.42 9.12 -12.84
CA ILE A 69 6.38 8.34 -13.54
C ILE A 69 5.68 9.16 -14.64
N ILE A 70 5.46 10.48 -14.45
CA ILE A 70 4.92 11.39 -15.45
C ILE A 70 5.92 11.61 -16.59
N ILE A 71 7.20 11.86 -16.30
CA ILE A 71 8.25 12.05 -17.33
C ILE A 71 8.36 10.81 -18.23
N ILE A 72 8.13 9.61 -17.69
CA ILE A 72 8.22 8.34 -18.44
C ILE A 72 6.87 7.95 -19.10
N ASN A 73 5.81 8.75 -18.92
CA ASN A 73 4.52 8.62 -19.62
C ASN A 73 3.85 7.23 -19.50
N LYS A 74 4.04 6.53 -18.36
CA LYS A 74 3.42 5.21 -18.12
C LYS A 74 2.48 5.26 -16.93
N LYS A 75 1.23 5.63 -17.19
CA LYS A 75 0.06 5.40 -16.32
C LYS A 75 -0.27 3.89 -16.26
N ASP A 76 0.72 3.05 -15.99
CA ASP A 76 0.56 1.59 -16.00
C ASP A 76 0.22 1.08 -14.59
N PRO A 77 -1.00 0.56 -14.36
CA PRO A 77 -1.41 -0.02 -13.08
C PRO A 77 -0.49 -1.14 -12.60
N LYS A 78 0.19 -1.86 -13.51
CA LYS A 78 1.13 -2.93 -13.16
C LYS A 78 2.36 -2.39 -12.43
N ILE A 79 2.87 -1.24 -12.84
CA ILE A 79 4.02 -0.58 -12.21
C ILE A 79 3.64 -0.09 -10.83
N TRP A 80 2.49 0.59 -10.70
CA TRP A 80 1.99 1.07 -9.42
C TRP A 80 1.80 -0.07 -8.41
N LYS A 81 1.14 -1.16 -8.84
CA LYS A 81 0.93 -2.35 -8.01
C LYS A 81 2.25 -2.99 -7.58
N SER A 82 3.21 -3.11 -8.49
CA SER A 82 4.52 -3.71 -8.20
C SER A 82 5.31 -2.88 -7.18
N ASN A 83 5.39 -1.56 -7.40
CA ASN A 83 6.08 -0.64 -6.48
C ASN A 83 5.43 -0.62 -5.10
N PHE A 84 4.09 -0.56 -5.05
CA PHE A 84 3.36 -0.60 -3.80
C PHE A 84 3.59 -1.91 -3.05
N ARG A 85 3.52 -3.05 -3.73
CA ARG A 85 3.79 -4.38 -3.13
C ARG A 85 5.20 -4.45 -2.54
N CYS A 86 6.21 -3.98 -3.27
CA CYS A 86 7.58 -3.98 -2.78
C CYS A 86 7.74 -3.10 -1.53
N ALA A 87 7.15 -1.89 -1.55
CA ALA A 87 7.19 -0.99 -0.40
C ALA A 87 6.41 -1.54 0.81
N LEU A 88 5.31 -2.26 0.59
CA LEU A 88 4.54 -2.90 1.65
C LEU A 88 5.30 -4.08 2.26
N ASN A 89 5.95 -4.89 1.41
CA ASN A 89 6.73 -6.05 1.84
C ASN A 89 8.00 -5.67 2.61
N SER A 90 8.55 -4.47 2.41
CA SER A 90 9.71 -3.99 3.17
C SER A 90 9.35 -3.52 4.58
N LEU A 91 8.07 -3.38 4.91
CA LEU A 91 7.62 -3.01 6.26
C LEU A 91 7.69 -4.22 7.19
N SER A 92 8.40 -4.08 8.31
CA SER A 92 8.49 -5.12 9.33
C SER A 92 7.26 -5.18 10.24
N ASP A 93 6.49 -4.10 10.27
CA ASP A 93 5.33 -3.85 11.13
C ASP A 93 3.98 -3.88 10.38
N VAL A 94 3.99 -4.28 9.10
CA VAL A 94 2.79 -4.57 8.31
C VAL A 94 2.91 -5.99 7.76
N LYS A 95 1.99 -6.88 8.13
CA LYS A 95 2.05 -8.30 7.77
C LYS A 95 0.73 -8.78 7.16
N GLU A 96 0.81 -9.52 6.06
CA GLU A 96 -0.36 -10.14 5.44
C GLU A 96 -0.93 -11.23 6.35
N VAL A 97 -2.23 -11.18 6.62
CA VAL A 97 -3.00 -12.24 7.28
C VAL A 97 -3.64 -13.08 6.17
N LYS A 98 -2.91 -14.10 5.71
CA LYS A 98 -3.31 -14.93 4.57
C LYS A 98 -4.68 -15.59 4.78
N GLU A 99 -4.96 -15.94 6.02
CA GLU A 99 -6.16 -16.70 6.44
C GLU A 99 -7.45 -15.89 6.27
N LEU A 100 -7.34 -14.56 6.35
CA LEU A 100 -8.44 -13.63 6.11
C LEU A 100 -8.46 -13.12 4.66
N SER A 101 -7.39 -13.36 3.89
CA SER A 101 -7.23 -12.86 2.53
C SER A 101 -7.95 -13.77 1.53
N ARG A 102 -8.68 -13.17 0.57
CA ARG A 102 -9.47 -13.91 -0.43
C ARG A 102 -9.08 -13.47 -1.83
N ILE A 103 -7.96 -13.96 -2.35
CA ILE A 103 -7.43 -13.55 -3.67
C ILE A 103 -8.18 -14.24 -4.82
N GLN A 104 -8.77 -15.42 -4.57
CA GLN A 104 -9.39 -16.25 -5.61
C GLN A 104 -10.84 -15.86 -5.94
N ASN A 105 -11.47 -14.99 -5.16
CA ASN A 105 -12.89 -14.61 -5.26
C ASN A 105 -13.26 -13.75 -6.48
N GLY A 106 -12.50 -13.83 -7.58
CA GLY A 106 -12.80 -13.12 -8.81
C GLY A 106 -12.77 -11.61 -8.60
N VAL A 107 -13.92 -10.95 -8.81
CA VAL A 107 -14.07 -9.48 -8.83
C VAL A 107 -13.92 -8.85 -7.45
N GLU A 108 -14.12 -9.63 -6.39
CA GLU A 108 -14.04 -9.17 -5.00
C GLU A 108 -12.71 -9.57 -4.33
N GLY A 109 -11.70 -9.94 -5.12
CA GLY A 109 -10.43 -10.38 -4.56
C GLY A 109 -9.79 -9.32 -3.66
N TYR A 110 -9.38 -9.69 -2.43
CA TYR A 110 -8.73 -8.78 -1.48
C TYR A 110 -7.65 -9.47 -0.64
N LYS A 111 -6.77 -8.65 -0.06
CA LYS A 111 -5.78 -9.05 0.95
C LYS A 111 -6.01 -8.29 2.25
N VAL A 112 -5.74 -8.95 3.37
CA VAL A 112 -5.83 -8.36 4.71
C VAL A 112 -4.42 -8.24 5.28
N TYR A 113 -4.09 -7.06 5.80
CA TYR A 113 -2.81 -6.74 6.41
C TYR A 113 -3.01 -6.29 7.85
N LYS A 114 -2.26 -6.86 8.78
CA LYS A 114 -2.23 -6.48 10.20
C LYS A 114 -1.13 -5.45 10.45
N ILE A 115 -1.51 -4.36 11.11
CA ILE A 115 -0.61 -3.34 11.63
C ILE A 115 -0.15 -3.75 13.03
N ILE A 116 1.16 -3.99 13.19
CA ILE A 116 1.75 -4.37 14.48
C ILE A 116 2.05 -3.07 15.25
N LYS A 117 1.38 -2.86 16.39
CA LYS A 117 1.64 -1.73 17.30
C LYS A 117 2.95 -2.00 18.07
N GLY A 118 3.80 -0.99 18.21
CA GLY A 118 4.98 -1.03 19.11
C GLY A 118 6.36 -1.14 18.45
N ARG A 119 6.47 -1.42 17.14
CA ARG A 119 7.76 -1.26 16.43
C ARG A 119 7.86 0.17 15.88
N LYS A 120 8.70 1.01 16.48
CA LYS A 120 9.20 2.20 15.77
C LYS A 120 9.90 1.68 14.52
N SER A 121 9.53 2.22 13.35
CA SER A 121 10.13 1.83 12.07
C SER A 121 11.64 1.83 12.19
N SER A 122 12.28 0.66 12.21
CA SER A 122 13.73 0.55 12.25
C SER A 122 14.29 1.18 10.98
N ASN A 123 14.96 2.33 11.12
CA ASN A 123 15.86 2.85 10.10
C ASN A 123 16.93 1.77 9.87
N HIS A 124 16.84 1.03 8.78
CA HIS A 124 17.96 0.23 8.30
C HIS A 124 19.02 1.19 7.74
N ASN A 125 19.90 1.69 8.61
CA ASN A 125 21.21 2.20 8.20
C ASN A 125 22.14 0.98 8.16
N ASN A 126 22.34 0.40 6.97
CA ASN A 126 23.46 -0.50 6.73
C ASN A 126 24.73 0.35 6.66
N ASN A 127 25.47 0.45 7.77
CA ASN A 127 26.89 0.77 7.72
C ASN A 127 27.66 -0.55 7.69
N ASN A 128 27.98 -1.01 6.48
CA ASN A 128 29.02 -2.01 6.26
C ASN A 128 30.37 -1.28 6.32
N ASN A 129 31.07 -1.37 7.46
CA ASN A 129 32.49 -1.09 7.54
C ASN A 129 33.22 -2.42 7.73
N ASN A 130 33.71 -2.99 6.62
CA ASN A 130 34.83 -3.91 6.61
C ASN A 130 35.91 -3.30 5.70
N ALA A 131 36.91 -2.71 6.33
CA ALA A 131 38.26 -2.53 5.80
C ALA A 131 39.21 -2.61 7.00
#